data_AF-A0A7S0U1L7-F1
#
_entry.id   AF-A0A7S0U1L7-F1
#
_cell.length_a   1.000
_cell.length_b   1.000
_cell.length_c   1.000
_cell.angle_alpha   90.00
_cell.angle_beta   90.00
_cell.angle_gamma   90.00
#
_symmetry.space_group_name_H-M   'P 1'
#
loop_
_entity.id
_entity.type
_entity.pdbx_description
1 polymer ?
#
loop_
_entity_poly.entity_id
_entity_poly.type
_entity_poly.pdbx_seq_one_letter_code
_entity_poly.pdbx_strand_id
1 'polypeptide(L)'
;AMARKHPKYHFATVSPGMTHGTDVVNKAPFPANLLFSFMMWIFNYLGKAHDVSFGCKRYVDQVMGKQDYPTGCFLASPEGATGDVANVTKIEKHAYYADTQLQDAAYEAVHRHTK
;
A
#
# COMPACT_ATOMS: atom_id res chain seq x y z
N ALA A 1 9.06 -10.30 7.81
CA ALA A 1 9.59 -10.61 9.15
C ALA A 1 8.49 -10.65 10.21
N MET A 2 7.72 -9.56 10.41
CA MET A 2 6.70 -9.46 11.48
C MET A 2 5.73 -10.65 11.55
N ALA A 3 5.13 -11.04 10.43
CA ALA A 3 4.21 -12.19 10.38
C ALA A 3 4.83 -13.50 10.88
N ARG A 4 6.10 -13.77 10.55
CA ARG A 4 6.83 -14.96 11.03
C ARG A 4 7.19 -14.86 12.51
N LYS A 5 7.57 -13.66 12.99
CA LYS A 5 8.00 -13.42 14.37
C LYS A 5 6.83 -13.34 15.36
N HIS A 6 5.62 -13.02 14.89
CA HIS A 6 4.43 -12.88 15.72
C HIS A 6 3.24 -13.67 15.13
N PRO A 7 3.28 -15.02 15.17
CA PRO A 7 2.29 -15.87 14.50
C PRO A 7 0.87 -15.76 15.06
N LYS A 8 0.71 -15.16 16.25
CA LYS A 8 -0.60 -14.91 16.88
C LYS A 8 -1.38 -13.74 16.25
N TYR A 9 -0.74 -12.93 15.41
CA TYR A 9 -1.36 -11.79 14.75
C TYR A 9 -1.37 -11.97 13.23
N HIS A 10 -2.40 -11.42 12.61
CA HIS A 10 -2.48 -11.33 11.16
C HIS A 10 -1.87 -10.00 10.69
N PHE A 11 -0.83 -10.08 9.85
CA PHE A 11 -0.21 -8.90 9.24
C PHE A 11 -0.53 -8.87 7.75
N ALA A 12 -0.94 -7.71 7.25
CA ALA A 12 -1.06 -7.48 5.82
C ALA A 12 -0.53 -6.08 5.51
N THR A 13 0.34 -5.99 4.50
CA THR A 13 0.69 -4.70 3.91
C THR A 13 -0.32 -4.44 2.80
N VAL A 14 -1.00 -3.30 2.83
CA VAL A 14 -2.00 -2.96 1.81
C VAL A 14 -1.66 -1.59 1.21
N SER A 15 -1.46 -1.57 -0.10
CA SER A 15 -1.30 -0.33 -0.86
C SER A 15 -2.68 0.22 -1.20
N PRO A 16 -2.97 1.49 -0.83
CA PRO A 16 -4.26 2.09 -1.17
C PRO A 16 -4.34 2.36 -2.68
N GLY A 17 -3.20 2.52 -3.35
CA GLY A 17 -3.10 2.92 -4.76
C GLY A 17 -2.87 4.42 -4.90
N MET A 18 -3.03 4.93 -6.13
CA MET A 18 -2.99 6.37 -6.40
C MET A 18 -4.30 7.00 -5.93
N THR A 19 -4.32 7.43 -4.67
CA THR A 19 -5.52 7.94 -4.01
C THR A 19 -5.51 9.47 -3.97
N HIS A 20 -6.55 10.08 -4.53
CA HIS A 20 -6.77 11.53 -4.43
C HIS A 20 -7.73 11.89 -3.27
N GLY A 21 -7.74 13.17 -2.89
CA GLY A 21 -8.51 13.64 -1.72
C GLY A 21 -7.84 13.34 -0.38
N THR A 22 -6.56 12.99 -0.38
CA THR A 22 -5.75 12.85 0.85
C THR A 22 -5.11 14.18 1.22
N ASP A 23 -4.69 14.31 2.48
CA ASP A 23 -4.01 15.50 2.99
C ASP A 23 -2.55 15.65 2.51
N VAL A 24 -2.07 14.74 1.64
CA VAL A 24 -0.68 14.69 1.16
C VAL A 24 -0.29 16.00 0.47
N VAL A 25 -1.20 16.60 -0.29
CA VAL A 25 -0.94 17.83 -1.06
C VAL A 25 -1.08 19.12 -0.22
N ASN A 26 -1.79 19.06 0.90
CA ASN A 26 -2.10 20.24 1.73
C ASN A 26 -0.90 20.80 2.50
N LYS A 27 0.18 20.01 2.59
CA LYS A 27 1.44 20.44 3.22
C LYS A 27 2.38 21.17 2.28
N ALA A 28 2.06 21.24 0.98
CA ALA A 28 2.87 21.95 0.00
C ALA A 28 2.53 23.46 -0.03
N PRO A 29 3.49 24.33 -0.42
CA PRO A 29 3.21 25.74 -0.68
C PRO A 29 2.06 25.91 -1.68
N PHE A 30 1.26 26.96 -1.53
CA PHE A 30 0.00 27.14 -2.26
C PHE A 30 0.08 26.91 -3.79
N PRO A 31 1.08 27.44 -4.52
CA PRO A 31 1.17 27.19 -5.97
C PRO A 31 1.43 25.72 -6.30
N ALA A 32 2.25 25.03 -5.51
CA ALA A 32 2.53 23.62 -5.68
C ALA A 32 1.28 22.78 -5.33
N ASN A 33 0.60 23.10 -4.23
CA ASN A 33 -0.66 22.45 -3.85
C ASN A 33 -1.68 22.52 -4.98
N LEU A 34 -1.92 23.71 -5.55
CA LEU A 34 -2.89 23.89 -6.63
C LEU A 34 -2.55 23.03 -7.86
N LEU A 35 -1.27 23.03 -8.27
CA LEU A 35 -0.80 22.21 -9.39
C LEU A 35 -0.98 20.71 -9.11
N PHE A 36 -0.59 20.24 -7.93
CA PHE A 36 -0.74 18.83 -7.55
C PHE A 36 -2.21 18.42 -7.48
N SER A 37 -3.06 19.25 -6.89
CA SER A 37 -4.50 19.01 -6.81
C SER A 37 -5.14 18.90 -8.19
N PHE A 38 -4.77 19.79 -9.12
CA PHE A 38 -5.24 19.75 -10.50
C PHE A 38 -4.74 18.49 -11.25
N MET A 39 -3.47 18.13 -11.08
CA MET A 39 -2.90 16.92 -11.68
C MET A 39 -3.61 15.65 -11.16
N MET A 40 -3.87 15.57 -9.86
CA MET A 40 -4.58 14.44 -9.25
C MET A 40 -6.02 14.34 -9.75
N TRP A 41 -6.71 15.47 -9.94
CA TRP A 41 -8.04 15.49 -10.55
C TRP A 41 -8.02 14.96 -11.99
N ILE A 42 -7.05 15.37 -12.82
CA ILE A 42 -6.87 14.83 -14.17
C ILE A 42 -6.62 13.31 -14.12
N PHE A 43 -5.72 12.85 -13.25
CA PHE A 43 -5.41 11.43 -13.14
C PHE A 43 -6.62 10.61 -12.67
N ASN A 44 -7.47 11.16 -11.80
CA ASN A 44 -8.71 10.51 -11.43
C ASN A 44 -9.67 10.42 -12.61
N TYR A 45 -9.87 11.51 -13.36
CA TYR A 45 -10.69 11.52 -14.57
C TYR A 45 -10.21 10.51 -15.62
N LEU A 46 -8.89 10.33 -15.77
CA LEU A 46 -8.29 9.34 -16.68
C LEU A 46 -8.26 7.91 -16.11
N GLY A 47 -8.86 7.64 -14.95
CA GLY A 47 -8.87 6.32 -14.30
C GLY A 47 -7.53 5.86 -13.70
N LYS A 48 -6.55 6.77 -13.65
CA LYS A 48 -5.19 6.54 -13.10
C LYS A 48 -5.07 6.89 -11.61
N ALA A 49 -6.12 7.44 -11.03
CA ALA A 49 -6.28 7.62 -9.58
C ALA A 49 -7.72 7.29 -9.16
N HIS A 50 -7.95 7.02 -7.88
CA HIS A 50 -9.29 6.82 -7.32
C HIS A 50 -9.51 7.70 -6.08
N ASP A 51 -10.76 7.78 -5.63
CA ASP A 51 -11.14 8.48 -4.40
C ASP A 51 -10.61 7.81 -3.13
N VAL A 52 -10.44 8.60 -2.07
CA VAL A 52 -10.09 8.11 -0.73
C VAL A 52 -11.00 6.99 -0.24
N SER A 53 -12.29 7.02 -0.59
CA SER A 53 -13.24 5.95 -0.24
C SER A 53 -12.84 4.59 -0.83
N PHE A 54 -12.36 4.56 -2.08
CA PHE A 54 -11.89 3.34 -2.73
C PHE A 54 -10.60 2.81 -2.09
N GLY A 55 -9.63 3.70 -1.82
CA GLY A 55 -8.40 3.34 -1.12
C GLY A 55 -8.68 2.80 0.29
N CYS A 56 -9.56 3.46 1.05
CA CYS A 56 -10.01 3.02 2.37
C CYS A 56 -10.70 1.66 2.33
N LYS A 57 -11.54 1.41 1.32
CA LYS A 57 -12.24 0.14 1.15
C LYS A 57 -11.26 -1.05 1.08
N ARG A 58 -10.09 -0.90 0.44
CA ARG A 58 -9.06 -1.95 0.39
C ARG A 58 -8.58 -2.36 1.78
N TYR A 59 -8.39 -1.41 2.68
CA TYR A 59 -8.02 -1.70 4.07
C TYR A 59 -9.16 -2.36 4.83
N VAL A 60 -10.38 -1.81 4.72
CA VAL A 60 -11.56 -2.31 5.43
C VAL A 60 -11.88 -3.74 5.00
N ASP A 61 -11.84 -4.03 3.70
CA ASP A 61 -12.12 -5.37 3.18
C ASP A 61 -11.13 -6.42 3.71
N GLN A 62 -9.85 -6.04 3.90
CA GLN A 62 -8.85 -6.93 4.50
C GLN A 62 -9.10 -7.14 6.00
N VAL A 63 -9.41 -6.07 6.74
CA VAL A 63 -9.71 -6.18 8.19
C VAL A 63 -10.98 -6.99 8.43
N MET A 64 -11.98 -6.84 7.57
CA MET A 64 -13.25 -7.56 7.64
C MET A 64 -13.18 -8.98 7.07
N GLY A 65 -12.00 -9.43 6.60
CA GLY A 65 -11.79 -10.79 6.10
C GLY A 65 -12.60 -11.12 4.83
N LYS A 66 -12.94 -10.13 4.00
CA LYS A 66 -13.66 -10.38 2.74
C LYS A 66 -12.81 -11.10 1.71
N GLN A 67 -11.49 -11.03 1.86
CA GLN A 67 -10.51 -11.74 1.03
C GLN A 67 -9.63 -12.60 1.94
N ASP A 68 -9.51 -13.88 1.60
CA ASP A 68 -8.73 -14.85 2.38
C ASP A 68 -7.27 -14.86 1.92
N TYR A 69 -6.52 -13.85 2.34
CA TYR A 69 -5.07 -13.80 2.11
C TYR A 69 -4.31 -14.28 3.34
N PRO A 70 -3.17 -14.98 3.15
CA PRO A 70 -2.34 -15.41 4.27
C PRO A 70 -1.69 -14.20 4.98
N THR A 71 -1.39 -14.37 6.27
CA THR A 71 -0.57 -13.39 7.02
C THR A 71 0.78 -13.19 6.33
N GLY A 72 1.27 -11.95 6.34
CA GLY A 72 2.49 -11.53 5.65
C GLY A 72 2.31 -11.21 4.16
N CYS A 73 1.07 -11.10 3.66
CA CYS A 73 0.81 -10.71 2.28
C CYS A 73 1.10 -9.21 2.02
N PHE A 74 1.37 -8.88 0.75
CA PHE A 74 1.40 -7.51 0.26
C PHE A 74 0.34 -7.34 -0.81
N LEU A 75 -0.76 -6.66 -0.45
CA LEU A 75 -1.90 -6.42 -1.31
C LEU A 75 -1.76 -5.08 -2.03
N ALA A 76 -1.71 -5.12 -3.35
CA ALA A 76 -1.65 -3.92 -4.19
C ALA A 76 -2.26 -4.22 -5.56
N SER A 77 -2.38 -3.18 -6.39
CA SER A 77 -2.72 -3.37 -7.80
C SER A 77 -1.62 -4.20 -8.51
N PRO A 78 -1.96 -5.30 -9.21
CA PRO A 78 -0.99 -6.09 -9.98
C PRO A 78 -0.28 -5.25 -11.07
N GLU A 79 -1.03 -4.32 -11.64
CA GLU A 79 -0.62 -3.41 -12.69
C GLU A 79 -1.14 -2.00 -12.41
N GLY A 80 -0.34 -0.99 -12.75
CA GLY A 80 -0.67 0.41 -12.49
C GLY A 80 -0.83 0.72 -11.00
N ALA A 81 -1.63 1.75 -10.71
CA ALA A 81 -1.86 2.26 -9.35
C ALA A 81 -3.34 2.27 -8.94
N THR A 82 -4.23 1.72 -9.78
CA THR A 82 -5.68 1.64 -9.58
C THR A 82 -6.18 0.21 -9.88
N GLY A 83 -7.47 -0.06 -9.72
CA GLY A 83 -8.07 -1.38 -10.01
C GLY A 83 -8.18 -2.31 -8.80
N ASP A 84 -8.28 -3.62 -9.06
CA ASP A 84 -8.41 -4.64 -8.01
C ASP A 84 -7.09 -4.90 -7.28
N VAL A 85 -7.18 -5.46 -6.08
CA VAL A 85 -6.02 -5.85 -5.27
C VAL A 85 -5.72 -7.33 -5.44
N ALA A 86 -4.43 -7.66 -5.48
CA ALA A 86 -3.94 -9.02 -5.34
C ALA A 86 -2.67 -9.05 -4.48
N ASN A 87 -2.26 -10.24 -4.05
CA ASN A 87 -0.97 -10.41 -3.40
C ASN A 87 0.17 -10.28 -4.43
N VAL A 88 0.77 -9.09 -4.50
CA VAL A 88 1.76 -8.77 -5.53
C VAL A 88 3.07 -9.51 -5.35
N THR A 89 3.35 -10.09 -4.18
CA THR A 89 4.56 -10.93 -4.00
C THR A 89 4.55 -12.19 -4.85
N LYS A 90 3.41 -12.54 -5.47
CA LYS A 90 3.28 -13.64 -6.43
C LYS A 90 3.64 -13.24 -7.86
N ILE A 91 3.90 -11.95 -8.10
CA ILE A 91 4.31 -11.41 -9.39
C ILE A 91 5.83 -11.29 -9.39
N GLU A 92 6.49 -11.83 -10.42
CA GLU A 92 7.96 -11.94 -10.50
C GLU A 92 8.70 -10.63 -10.19
N LYS A 93 8.29 -9.53 -10.82
CA LYS A 93 8.88 -8.18 -10.60
C LYS A 93 8.83 -7.70 -9.14
N HIS A 94 7.98 -8.31 -8.30
CA HIS A 94 7.72 -7.95 -6.91
C HIS A 94 8.01 -9.10 -5.93
N ALA A 95 8.54 -10.22 -6.43
CA ALA A 95 8.78 -11.41 -5.61
C ALA A 95 9.78 -11.16 -4.47
N TYR A 96 10.67 -10.17 -4.62
CA TYR A 96 11.64 -9.78 -3.59
C TYR A 96 10.97 -9.32 -2.29
N TYR A 97 9.71 -8.84 -2.32
CA TYR A 97 8.97 -8.54 -1.09
C TYR A 97 8.69 -9.78 -0.24
N ALA A 98 8.71 -10.99 -0.82
CA ALA A 98 8.58 -12.25 -0.09
C ALA A 98 9.93 -12.84 0.36
N ASP A 99 11.06 -12.24 -0.04
CA ASP A 99 12.39 -12.71 0.35
C ASP A 99 12.57 -12.60 1.87
N THR A 100 12.80 -13.74 2.51
CA THR A 100 12.90 -13.82 3.96
C THR A 100 14.17 -13.17 4.49
N GLN A 101 15.28 -13.26 3.76
CA GLN A 101 16.56 -12.65 4.13
C GLN A 101 16.48 -11.13 4.06
N LEU A 102 15.90 -10.57 2.98
CA LEU A 102 15.68 -9.13 2.86
C LEU A 102 14.75 -8.60 3.94
N GLN A 103 13.67 -9.34 4.24
CA GLN A 103 12.74 -8.95 5.29
C GLN A 103 13.39 -8.96 6.69
N ASP A 104 14.25 -9.94 6.98
CA ASP A 104 14.92 -10.04 8.27
C ASP A 104 16.03 -8.98 8.39
N ALA A 105 16.78 -8.71 7.32
CA ALA A 105 17.73 -7.60 7.26
C ALA A 105 17.05 -6.23 7.47
N ALA A 106 15.87 -6.01 6.85
CA ALA A 106 15.08 -4.80 7.07
C ALA A 106 14.58 -4.68 8.51
N TYR A 107 14.13 -5.80 9.10
CA TYR A 107 13.72 -5.84 10.50
C TYR A 107 14.88 -5.46 11.43
N GLU A 108 16.05 -6.05 11.24
CA GLU A 108 17.25 -5.74 12.04
C GLU A 108 17.69 -4.28 11.87
N ALA A 109 17.65 -3.75 10.64
CA ALA A 109 17.99 -2.36 10.38
C ALA A 109 17.10 -1.38 11.16
N VAL A 110 15.77 -1.61 11.19
CA VAL A 110 14.85 -0.77 11.97
C VAL A 110 15.13 -0.89 13.47
N HIS A 111 15.23 -2.11 14.00
CA HIS A 111 15.33 -2.34 15.44
C HIS A 111 16.71 -2.01 16.03
N ARG A 112 17.76 -1.88 15.21
CA ARG A 112 19.06 -1.38 15.69
C ARG A 112 19.02 0.09 16.15
N HIS A 113 18.06 0.87 15.66
CA HIS A 113 17.94 2.30 15.96
C HIS A 113 16.77 2.66 16.88
N THR A 114 15.86 1.72 17.13
CA THR A 114 14.74 1.89 18.07
C THR A 114 14.96 0.97 19.26
N LYS A 115 15.36 1.54 20.40
CA LYS A 115 15.40 0.85 21.70
C LYS A 115 13.99 0.72 22.27
#